data_AF-A0A1I6J244-F1
#
_entry.id   AF-A0A1I6J244-F1
#
_cell.length_a   1.000
_cell.length_b   1.000
_cell.length_c   1.000
_cell.angle_alpha   90.00
_cell.angle_beta   90.00
_cell.angle_gamma   90.00
#
_symmetry.space_group_name_H-M   'P 1'
#
loop_
_entity.id
_entity.type
_entity.pdbx_description
1 polymer ?
#
loop_
_entity_poly.entity_id
_entity_poly.type
_entity_poly.pdbx_seq_one_letter_code
_entity_poly.pdbx_strand_id
1 'polypeptide(L)'
;MPLFLDLHNLPEGITSAHVAEMHQADLDLEHKYKCRGLTYWCDEKRKTAFCLIEAPSKEALIALHEDAHGAIPTQIIEVNDTIVESFLGRIEDPKKSKNVSLNIINEPAFRTLVVVKIINKTLRTTKVSTLNAAIRGYTQSIKAAVSNYKGKVVKHENNTFLISFNTVTNAVHCGIKIEDAYHGVITPDLEFKIGIHAGTPVTEKDSIFEDTIKSADYLSDIAKGDFSITEVIKDLYEGENQNKPLARNTITILDTADENFIVSLMDYTEKIWSQNTINVVDFEKNLSYSKSQLYRTMMTLVGKSPNIFLREYRLSKALELLEKQQNNISEIAYLTGFSSPAYFSKCFQKKYKILPSNFTTEK
;
A
#
# COMPACT_ATOMS: atom_id res chain seq x y z
N MET A 1 -12.86 -7.06 24.07
CA MET A 1 -12.74 -5.61 24.32
C MET A 1 -12.17 -5.01 23.06
N PRO A 2 -12.70 -3.88 22.54
CA PRO A 2 -12.12 -3.19 21.39
C PRO A 2 -10.66 -2.82 21.62
N LEU A 3 -9.91 -2.74 20.53
CA LEU A 3 -8.50 -2.38 20.51
C LEU A 3 -8.35 -1.05 19.75
N PHE A 4 -7.65 -0.09 20.34
CA PHE A 4 -7.47 1.24 19.78
C PHE A 4 -5.99 1.53 19.56
N LEU A 5 -5.70 2.19 18.43
CA LEU A 5 -4.41 2.83 18.19
C LEU A 5 -4.64 4.33 18.17
N ASP A 6 -4.00 5.03 19.10
CA ASP A 6 -4.07 6.48 19.18
C ASP A 6 -2.79 7.14 18.63
N LEU A 7 -2.90 8.43 18.34
CA LEU A 7 -1.82 9.28 17.86
C LEU A 7 -1.69 10.49 18.77
N HIS A 8 -0.49 10.75 19.25
CA HIS A 8 -0.10 11.97 19.95
C HIS A 8 0.96 12.74 19.14
N ASN A 9 0.74 14.03 18.94
CA ASN A 9 1.79 14.95 18.53
C ASN A 9 2.60 15.37 19.74
N LEU A 10 3.92 15.16 19.70
CA LEU A 10 4.82 15.45 20.79
C LEU A 10 5.29 16.91 20.74
N PRO A 11 5.08 17.71 21.80
CA PRO A 11 5.67 19.04 21.91
C PRO A 11 7.20 19.03 21.82
N GLU A 12 7.79 20.20 21.57
CA GLU A 12 9.25 20.36 21.67
C GLU A 12 9.76 19.97 23.07
N GLY A 13 10.93 19.33 23.12
CA GLY A 13 11.54 18.86 24.36
C GLY A 13 11.02 17.51 24.88
N ILE A 14 9.93 16.97 24.33
CA ILE A 14 9.47 15.61 24.67
C ILE A 14 10.38 14.55 24.01
N THR A 15 10.79 13.57 24.82
CA THR A 15 11.71 12.48 24.46
C THR A 15 11.01 11.14 24.65
N SER A 16 11.60 10.07 24.12
CA SER A 16 11.12 8.69 24.34
C SER A 16 11.09 8.29 25.82
N ALA A 17 11.92 8.90 26.67
CA ALA A 17 11.87 8.71 28.12
C ALA A 17 10.59 9.29 28.73
N HIS A 18 10.21 10.51 28.33
CA HIS A 18 8.95 11.12 28.78
C HIS A 18 7.73 10.33 28.28
N VAL A 19 7.77 9.80 27.04
CA VAL A 19 6.69 8.93 26.53
C VAL A 19 6.61 7.62 27.33
N ALA A 20 7.75 7.05 27.71
CA ALA A 20 7.78 5.88 28.56
C ALA A 20 7.18 6.15 29.95
N GLU A 21 7.41 7.34 30.52
CA GLU A 21 6.81 7.77 31.80
C GLU A 21 5.29 7.94 31.69
N MET A 22 4.81 8.55 30.59
CA MET A 22 3.37 8.67 30.32
C MET A 22 2.71 7.30 30.17
N HIS A 23 3.29 6.40 29.37
CA HIS A 23 2.79 5.03 29.24
C HIS A 23 2.77 4.28 30.58
N GLN A 24 3.79 4.45 31.43
CA GLN A 24 3.78 3.86 32.76
C GLN A 24 2.68 4.46 33.66
N ALA A 25 2.42 5.77 33.57
CA ALA A 25 1.32 6.41 34.30
C ALA A 25 -0.06 5.88 33.84
N ASP A 26 -0.22 5.60 32.55
CA ASP A 26 -1.43 4.94 32.03
C ASP A 26 -1.59 3.53 32.63
N LEU A 27 -0.52 2.72 32.62
CA LEU A 27 -0.53 1.37 33.19
C LEU A 27 -0.88 1.36 34.69
N ASP A 28 -0.43 2.37 35.44
CA ASP A 28 -0.71 2.48 36.88
C ASP A 28 -2.20 2.77 37.17
N LEU A 29 -2.93 3.33 36.19
CA LEU A 29 -4.35 3.71 36.32
C LEU A 29 -5.31 2.87 35.47
N GLU A 30 -4.82 2.00 34.58
CA GLU A 30 -5.63 1.30 33.56
C GLU A 30 -6.85 0.56 34.13
N HIS A 31 -6.70 -0.07 35.30
CA HIS A 31 -7.77 -0.81 35.97
C HIS A 31 -8.96 0.06 36.37
N LYS A 32 -8.72 1.35 36.70
CA LYS A 32 -9.78 2.31 37.05
C LYS A 32 -10.75 2.54 35.90
N TYR A 33 -10.23 2.52 34.67
CA TYR A 33 -10.98 2.78 33.44
C TYR A 33 -11.35 1.50 32.67
N LYS A 34 -10.98 0.34 33.20
CA LYS A 34 -11.10 -0.97 32.54
C LYS A 34 -10.36 -1.02 31.19
N CYS A 35 -9.28 -0.27 31.10
CA CYS A 35 -8.37 -0.28 29.96
C CYS A 35 -7.24 -1.28 30.20
N ARG A 36 -6.51 -1.60 29.14
CA ARG A 36 -5.27 -2.37 29.18
C ARG A 36 -4.28 -1.78 28.19
N GLY A 37 -3.24 -1.13 28.69
CA GLY A 37 -2.13 -0.63 27.88
C GLY A 37 -1.29 -1.79 27.37
N LEU A 38 -1.13 -1.92 26.05
CA LEU A 38 -0.40 -3.04 25.47
C LEU A 38 1.03 -2.67 25.10
N THR A 39 1.19 -1.54 24.41
CA THR A 39 2.47 -1.06 23.91
C THR A 39 2.37 0.37 23.38
N TYR A 40 3.51 1.02 23.18
CA TYR A 40 3.61 2.26 22.42
C TYR A 40 4.77 2.28 21.41
N TRP A 41 4.73 3.25 20.49
CA TRP A 41 5.81 3.62 19.56
C TRP A 41 6.11 5.11 19.72
N CYS A 42 7.37 5.49 19.59
CA CYS A 42 7.82 6.87 19.72
C CYS A 42 8.76 7.21 18.57
N ASP A 43 8.49 8.31 17.89
CA ASP A 43 9.34 8.90 16.87
C ASP A 43 9.73 10.33 17.29
N GLU A 44 10.90 10.47 17.92
CA GLU A 44 11.40 11.77 18.36
C GLU A 44 11.73 12.72 17.20
N LYS A 45 11.98 12.17 15.99
CA LYS A 45 12.31 12.95 14.78
C LYS A 45 11.04 13.52 14.16
N ARG A 46 9.98 12.72 14.06
CA ARG A 46 8.68 13.16 13.54
C ARG A 46 7.78 13.78 14.61
N LYS A 47 8.21 13.74 15.87
CA LYS A 47 7.46 14.25 17.02
C LYS A 47 6.08 13.60 17.14
N THR A 48 6.04 12.28 17.05
CA THR A 48 4.81 11.50 17.22
C THR A 48 5.00 10.35 18.19
N ALA A 49 3.93 10.03 18.92
CA ALA A 49 3.81 8.78 19.67
C ALA A 49 2.48 8.12 19.35
N PHE A 50 2.45 6.79 19.46
CA PHE A 50 1.25 5.99 19.27
C PHE A 50 1.13 5.00 20.41
N CYS A 51 -0.01 4.93 21.08
CA CYS A 51 -0.31 3.92 22.09
C CYS A 51 -1.34 2.92 21.55
N LEU A 52 -1.11 1.65 21.83
CA LEU A 52 -2.02 0.54 21.53
C LEU A 52 -2.66 0.08 22.83
N ILE A 53 -3.96 0.31 22.95
CA ILE A 53 -4.70 0.16 24.20
C ILE A 53 -6.00 -0.60 23.93
N GLU A 54 -6.29 -1.62 24.72
CA GLU A 54 -7.65 -2.17 24.78
C GLU A 54 -8.49 -1.33 25.73
N ALA A 55 -9.67 -0.90 25.29
CA ALA A 55 -10.56 -0.09 26.11
C ALA A 55 -12.03 -0.45 25.84
N PRO A 56 -12.94 -0.23 26.79
CA PRO A 56 -14.37 -0.47 26.57
C PRO A 56 -14.99 0.52 25.58
N SER A 57 -14.43 1.74 25.47
CA SER A 57 -14.80 2.76 24.50
C SER A 57 -13.67 3.78 24.31
N LYS A 58 -13.79 4.66 23.28
CA LYS A 58 -12.83 5.75 23.05
C LYS A 58 -12.81 6.74 24.22
N GLU A 59 -13.96 7.00 24.84
CA GLU A 59 -14.10 7.92 25.97
C GLU A 59 -13.38 7.40 27.21
N ALA A 60 -13.38 6.07 27.44
CA ALA A 60 -12.64 5.47 28.54
C ALA A 60 -11.12 5.61 28.36
N LEU A 61 -10.64 5.45 27.11
CA LEU A 61 -9.23 5.67 26.77
C LEU A 61 -8.84 7.14 26.97
N ILE A 62 -9.65 8.10 26.50
CA ILE A 62 -9.38 9.53 26.71
C ILE A 62 -9.35 9.87 28.20
N ALA A 63 -10.32 9.37 28.97
CA ALA A 63 -10.38 9.61 30.41
C ALA A 63 -9.17 9.01 31.16
N LEU A 64 -8.63 7.89 30.70
CA LEU A 64 -7.38 7.32 31.22
C LEU A 64 -6.22 8.30 31.03
N HIS A 65 -5.96 8.74 29.80
CA HIS A 65 -4.83 9.64 29.51
C HIS A 65 -4.96 11.01 30.20
N GLU A 66 -6.18 11.57 30.26
CA GLU A 66 -6.43 12.84 30.94
C GLU A 66 -6.09 12.76 32.44
N ASP A 67 -6.45 11.65 33.09
CA ASP A 67 -6.19 11.42 34.51
C ASP A 67 -4.74 11.02 34.80
N ALA A 68 -4.10 10.27 33.89
CA ALA A 68 -2.72 9.82 34.04
C ALA A 68 -1.69 10.93 33.86
N HIS A 69 -1.82 11.72 32.78
CA HIS A 69 -0.82 12.72 32.41
C HIS A 69 -1.39 13.95 31.70
N GLY A 70 -2.70 14.03 31.48
CA GLY A 70 -3.38 15.19 30.92
C GLY A 70 -3.22 15.37 29.41
N ALA A 71 -2.63 14.41 28.69
CA ALA A 71 -2.41 14.55 27.24
C ALA A 71 -3.52 13.86 26.46
N ILE A 72 -4.27 14.63 25.69
CA ILE A 72 -5.38 14.11 24.87
C ILE A 72 -4.83 13.64 23.52
N PRO A 73 -5.18 12.43 23.05
CA PRO A 73 -4.79 11.99 21.72
C PRO A 73 -5.33 12.90 20.62
N THR A 74 -4.51 13.15 19.59
CA THR A 74 -4.92 13.87 18.38
C THR A 74 -5.92 13.06 17.57
N GLN A 75 -5.76 11.73 17.54
CA GLN A 75 -6.67 10.83 16.84
C GLN A 75 -6.70 9.46 17.50
N ILE A 76 -7.85 8.78 17.40
CA ILE A 76 -8.05 7.42 17.90
C ILE A 76 -8.83 6.61 16.85
N ILE A 77 -8.22 5.52 16.38
CA ILE A 77 -8.87 4.56 15.48
C ILE A 77 -9.01 3.20 16.17
N GLU A 78 -10.09 2.48 15.85
CA GLU A 78 -10.24 1.08 16.26
C GLU A 78 -9.44 0.20 15.29
N VAL A 79 -8.70 -0.76 15.82
CA VAL A 79 -7.78 -1.61 15.04
C VAL A 79 -7.94 -3.08 15.39
N ASN A 80 -7.43 -3.94 14.52
CA ASN A 80 -7.32 -5.37 14.79
C ASN A 80 -5.86 -5.73 15.15
N ASP A 81 -5.68 -6.59 16.15
CA ASP A 81 -4.39 -7.05 16.67
C ASP A 81 -3.48 -7.65 15.59
N THR A 82 -4.03 -8.55 14.76
CA THR A 82 -3.32 -9.24 13.69
C THR A 82 -2.85 -8.25 12.62
N ILE A 83 -3.70 -7.26 12.30
CA ILE A 83 -3.34 -6.20 11.36
C ILE A 83 -2.21 -5.34 11.95
N VAL A 84 -2.32 -4.89 13.20
CA VAL A 84 -1.27 -4.11 13.86
C VAL A 84 0.05 -4.88 13.90
N GLU A 85 0.03 -6.14 14.31
CA GLU A 85 1.23 -6.98 14.35
C GLU A 85 1.85 -7.16 12.97
N SER A 86 1.03 -7.33 11.91
CA SER A 86 1.53 -7.52 10.56
C SER A 86 2.29 -6.30 10.02
N PHE A 87 1.86 -5.08 10.35
CA PHE A 87 2.50 -3.83 9.94
C PHE A 87 3.62 -3.38 10.89
N LEU A 88 3.30 -3.28 12.18
CA LEU A 88 4.16 -2.67 13.21
C LEU A 88 5.04 -3.68 13.91
N GLY A 89 4.68 -4.96 13.84
CA GLY A 89 5.57 -6.05 14.16
C GLY A 89 5.49 -6.58 15.59
N ARG A 90 4.69 -5.96 16.44
CA ARG A 90 4.40 -6.35 17.83
C ARG A 90 3.10 -5.72 18.29
N ILE A 91 2.45 -6.35 19.26
CA ILE A 91 1.29 -5.82 19.99
C ILE A 91 1.55 -5.75 21.50
N GLU A 92 2.76 -6.08 21.94
CA GLU A 92 3.18 -6.02 23.34
C GLU A 92 4.52 -5.28 23.44
N ASP A 93 4.79 -4.75 24.63
CA ASP A 93 6.07 -4.13 24.93
C ASP A 93 7.24 -5.12 24.74
N PRO A 94 8.38 -4.67 24.16
CA PRO A 94 9.55 -5.52 24.02
C PRO A 94 10.10 -5.85 25.42
N LYS A 95 10.66 -7.05 25.58
CA LYS A 95 11.20 -7.51 26.87
C LYS A 95 12.19 -6.50 27.45
N LYS A 96 11.95 -6.09 28.70
CA LYS A 96 12.84 -5.18 29.45
C LYS A 96 14.27 -5.72 29.50
N SER A 97 15.25 -4.84 29.33
CA SER A 97 16.63 -5.14 29.69
C SER A 97 16.72 -5.35 31.20
N LYS A 98 17.52 -6.33 31.66
CA LYS A 98 17.51 -6.83 33.05
C LYS A 98 17.82 -5.81 34.18
N ASN A 99 18.07 -4.53 33.88
CA ASN A 99 18.54 -3.52 34.85
C ASN A 99 17.88 -2.12 34.70
N VAL A 100 16.67 -2.00 34.15
CA VAL A 100 16.01 -0.69 33.98
C VAL A 100 14.62 -0.69 34.61
N SER A 101 14.28 0.37 35.36
CA SER A 101 12.96 0.57 35.97
C SER A 101 11.87 0.82 34.93
N LEU A 102 12.20 1.57 33.87
CA LEU A 102 11.30 2.02 32.81
C LEU A 102 11.70 1.42 31.45
N ASN A 103 10.72 0.97 30.67
CA ASN A 103 10.97 0.40 29.33
C ASN A 103 10.96 1.50 28.28
N ILE A 104 12.10 2.14 28.01
CA ILE A 104 12.18 3.24 27.05
C ILE A 104 12.25 2.67 25.62
N ILE A 105 11.16 2.83 24.88
CA ILE A 105 11.03 2.45 23.47
C ILE A 105 11.20 3.70 22.59
N ASN A 106 12.26 3.72 21.78
CA ASN A 106 12.46 4.71 20.73
C ASN A 106 12.38 4.03 19.35
N GLU A 107 11.22 3.43 19.08
CA GLU A 107 10.91 2.77 17.82
C GLU A 107 9.75 3.54 17.15
N PRO A 108 9.95 4.10 15.94
CA PRO A 108 8.88 4.81 15.25
C PRO A 108 7.82 3.83 14.74
N ALA A 109 6.56 4.26 14.72
CA ALA A 109 5.49 3.52 14.04
C ALA A 109 5.49 3.75 12.51
N PHE A 110 6.34 4.65 12.02
CA PHE A 110 6.53 4.91 10.59
C PHE A 110 6.94 3.63 9.86
N ARG A 111 6.31 3.32 8.73
CA ARG A 111 6.62 2.13 7.93
C ARG A 111 6.79 2.50 6.47
N THR A 112 7.66 1.75 5.79
CA THR A 112 7.77 1.74 4.33
C THR A 112 6.99 0.56 3.80
N LEU A 113 6.00 0.84 2.97
CA LEU A 113 5.13 -0.16 2.37
C LEU A 113 5.53 -0.40 0.92
N VAL A 114 5.66 -1.66 0.56
CA VAL A 114 5.97 -2.12 -0.79
C VAL A 114 4.78 -2.93 -1.29
N VAL A 115 4.23 -2.51 -2.44
CA VAL A 115 3.24 -3.28 -3.19
C VAL A 115 3.94 -3.94 -4.37
N VAL A 116 3.81 -5.27 -4.49
CA VAL A 116 4.31 -6.04 -5.63
C VAL A 116 3.15 -6.75 -6.31
N LYS A 117 2.94 -6.52 -7.61
CA LYS A 117 1.89 -7.15 -8.41
C LYS A 117 2.50 -8.01 -9.52
N ILE A 118 2.04 -9.25 -9.65
CA ILE A 118 2.32 -10.11 -10.81
C ILE A 118 1.07 -10.10 -11.71
N ILE A 119 1.17 -9.41 -12.84
CA ILE A 119 0.04 -9.11 -13.71
C ILE A 119 0.11 -9.97 -14.98
N ASN A 120 -1.01 -10.55 -15.39
CA ASN A 120 -1.12 -11.23 -16.67
C ASN A 120 -1.18 -10.21 -17.82
N LYS A 121 -0.06 -10.02 -18.52
CA LYS A 121 0.02 -9.21 -19.74
C LYS A 121 -0.74 -9.86 -20.89
N THR A 122 -0.63 -11.18 -20.99
CA THR A 122 -1.37 -12.03 -21.94
C THR A 122 -1.87 -13.27 -21.22
N LEU A 123 -2.96 -13.86 -21.72
CA LEU A 123 -3.54 -15.06 -21.13
C LEU A 123 -3.21 -16.26 -22.00
N ARG A 124 -2.83 -17.38 -21.37
CA ARG A 124 -2.51 -18.62 -22.05
C ARG A 124 -3.69 -19.59 -21.97
N THR A 125 -4.00 -20.26 -23.08
CA THR A 125 -4.88 -21.43 -23.12
C THR A 125 -4.11 -22.76 -23.14
N THR A 126 -2.78 -22.70 -23.27
CA THR A 126 -1.88 -23.87 -23.29
C THR A 126 -0.70 -23.65 -22.35
N LYS A 127 -0.14 -24.72 -21.78
CA LYS A 127 0.96 -24.66 -20.79
C LYS A 127 0.65 -23.76 -19.58
N VAL A 128 -0.62 -23.74 -19.16
CA VAL A 128 -1.10 -22.99 -17.99
C VAL A 128 -0.42 -23.50 -16.72
N SER A 129 -0.25 -24.81 -16.58
CA SER A 129 0.49 -25.43 -15.47
C SER A 129 1.93 -24.94 -15.34
N THR A 130 2.62 -24.67 -16.46
CA THR A 130 3.97 -24.11 -16.47
C THR A 130 3.98 -22.65 -16.01
N LEU A 131 3.01 -21.86 -16.46
CA LEU A 131 2.84 -20.48 -16.00
C LEU A 131 2.57 -20.44 -14.49
N ASN A 132 1.66 -21.28 -14.00
CA ASN A 132 1.34 -21.40 -12.58
C ASN A 132 2.56 -21.86 -11.76
N ALA A 133 3.40 -22.75 -12.30
CA ALA A 133 4.66 -23.14 -11.67
C ALA A 133 5.64 -21.97 -11.56
N ALA A 134 5.75 -21.14 -12.62
CA ALA A 134 6.56 -19.92 -12.59
C ALA A 134 6.05 -18.92 -11.55
N ILE A 135 4.72 -18.67 -11.50
CA ILE A 135 4.10 -17.79 -10.49
C ILE A 135 4.42 -18.30 -9.08
N ARG A 136 4.28 -19.60 -8.80
CA ARG A 136 4.68 -20.18 -7.50
C ARG A 136 6.16 -19.96 -7.18
N GLY A 137 7.04 -20.10 -8.17
CA GLY A 137 8.47 -19.82 -8.02
C GLY A 137 8.75 -18.35 -7.68
N TYR A 138 8.03 -17.43 -8.32
CA TYR A 138 8.11 -16.00 -8.01
C TYR A 138 7.56 -15.68 -6.63
N THR A 139 6.41 -16.25 -6.24
CA THR A 139 5.86 -16.12 -4.89
C THR A 139 6.89 -16.54 -3.83
N GLN A 140 7.59 -17.66 -4.05
CA GLN A 140 8.62 -18.11 -3.12
C GLN A 140 9.83 -17.17 -3.10
N SER A 141 10.24 -16.67 -4.26
CA SER A 141 11.36 -15.74 -4.39
C SER A 141 11.07 -14.40 -3.72
N ILE A 142 9.84 -13.87 -3.87
CA ILE A 142 9.36 -12.67 -3.17
C ILE A 142 9.41 -12.89 -1.66
N LYS A 143 8.82 -13.98 -1.15
CA LYS A 143 8.84 -14.28 0.29
C LYS A 143 10.27 -14.42 0.85
N ALA A 144 11.18 -15.04 0.09
CA ALA A 144 12.58 -15.15 0.46
C ALA A 144 13.28 -13.78 0.50
N ALA A 145 13.06 -12.93 -0.51
CA ALA A 145 13.60 -11.57 -0.53
C ALA A 145 13.08 -10.75 0.66
N VAL A 146 11.77 -10.78 0.92
CA VAL A 146 11.15 -10.10 2.06
C VAL A 146 11.80 -10.52 3.38
N SER A 147 11.99 -11.82 3.60
CA SER A 147 12.66 -12.33 4.80
C SER A 147 14.12 -11.87 4.90
N ASN A 148 14.87 -11.94 3.80
CA ASN A 148 16.29 -11.52 3.76
C ASN A 148 16.47 -10.04 4.11
N TYR A 149 15.51 -9.19 3.71
CA TYR A 149 15.50 -7.76 4.01
C TYR A 149 14.62 -7.40 5.21
N LYS A 150 14.32 -8.36 6.10
CA LYS A 150 13.60 -8.13 7.36
C LYS A 150 12.23 -7.47 7.20
N GLY A 151 11.56 -7.68 6.06
CA GLY A 151 10.20 -7.24 5.84
C GLY A 151 9.17 -8.23 6.36
N LYS A 152 7.91 -7.79 6.44
CA LYS A 152 6.75 -8.60 6.81
C LYS A 152 5.71 -8.55 5.71
N VAL A 153 5.28 -9.71 5.22
CA VAL A 153 4.14 -9.77 4.29
C VAL A 153 2.87 -9.52 5.12
N VAL A 154 2.27 -8.35 4.90
CA VAL A 154 1.01 -7.93 5.55
C VAL A 154 -0.16 -8.64 4.90
N LYS A 155 -0.18 -8.65 3.57
CA LYS A 155 -1.27 -9.21 2.78
C LYS A 155 -0.73 -9.85 1.50
N HIS A 156 -1.30 -10.99 1.12
CA HIS A 156 -1.02 -11.64 -0.16
C HIS A 156 -2.30 -12.22 -0.75
N GLU A 157 -2.82 -11.59 -1.80
CA GLU A 157 -4.05 -11.98 -2.52
C GLU A 157 -3.86 -11.74 -4.02
N ASN A 158 -4.37 -12.64 -4.87
CA ASN A 158 -4.41 -12.48 -6.34
C ASN A 158 -3.06 -12.03 -6.95
N ASN A 159 -1.96 -12.67 -6.54
CA ASN A 159 -0.58 -12.33 -6.93
C ASN A 159 -0.15 -10.88 -6.61
N THR A 160 -0.82 -10.24 -5.66
CA THR A 160 -0.47 -8.95 -5.10
C THR A 160 0.05 -9.14 -3.68
N PHE A 161 1.21 -8.56 -3.38
CA PHE A 161 1.81 -8.57 -2.06
C PHE A 161 1.83 -7.15 -1.51
N LEU A 162 1.33 -6.97 -0.29
CA LEU A 162 1.58 -5.80 0.53
C LEU A 162 2.58 -6.17 1.60
N ILE A 163 3.70 -5.45 1.66
CA ILE A 163 4.84 -5.77 2.51
C ILE A 163 5.21 -4.54 3.33
N SER A 164 5.39 -4.71 4.63
CA SER A 164 5.84 -3.66 5.56
C SER A 164 7.32 -3.80 5.90
N PHE A 165 8.03 -2.68 5.95
CA PHE A 165 9.43 -2.58 6.39
C PHE A 165 9.59 -1.43 7.40
N ASN A 166 10.49 -1.63 8.36
CA ASN A 166 10.89 -0.60 9.34
C ASN A 166 11.81 0.48 8.75
N THR A 167 12.46 0.21 7.61
CA THR A 167 13.48 1.09 7.02
C THR A 167 13.30 1.16 5.50
N VAL A 168 13.52 2.33 4.92
CA VAL A 168 13.41 2.53 3.47
C VAL A 168 14.48 1.74 2.71
N THR A 169 15.69 1.64 3.25
CA THR A 169 16.81 0.91 2.64
C THR A 169 16.45 -0.54 2.36
N ASN A 170 15.94 -1.25 3.36
CA ASN A 170 15.52 -2.64 3.20
C ASN A 170 14.36 -2.80 2.20
N ALA A 171 13.39 -1.88 2.21
CA ALA A 171 12.28 -1.89 1.28
C ALA A 171 12.76 -1.75 -0.18
N VAL A 172 13.61 -0.76 -0.44
CA VAL A 172 14.18 -0.50 -1.77
C VAL A 172 15.05 -1.67 -2.24
N HIS A 173 15.94 -2.19 -1.38
CA HIS A 173 16.80 -3.33 -1.75
C HIS A 173 15.98 -4.61 -1.96
N CYS A 174 14.91 -4.83 -1.19
CA CYS A 174 13.98 -5.92 -1.45
C CYS A 174 13.30 -5.77 -2.83
N GLY A 175 12.83 -4.56 -3.17
CA GLY A 175 12.27 -4.27 -4.48
C GLY A 175 13.26 -4.55 -5.62
N ILE A 176 14.52 -4.10 -5.48
CA ILE A 176 15.58 -4.36 -6.46
C ILE A 176 15.81 -5.87 -6.60
N LYS A 177 15.87 -6.62 -5.49
CA LYS A 177 16.07 -8.06 -5.52
C LYS A 177 14.93 -8.81 -6.22
N ILE A 178 13.70 -8.35 -6.05
CA ILE A 178 12.51 -8.91 -6.72
C ILE A 178 12.55 -8.58 -8.21
N GLU A 179 12.86 -7.33 -8.58
CA GLU A 179 13.01 -6.89 -9.97
C GLU A 179 14.10 -7.71 -10.69
N ASP A 180 15.28 -7.87 -10.08
CA ASP A 180 16.39 -8.66 -10.64
C ASP A 180 16.01 -10.14 -10.82
N ALA A 181 15.26 -10.72 -9.87
CA ALA A 181 14.79 -12.10 -9.96
C ALA A 181 13.80 -12.30 -11.12
N TYR A 182 12.92 -11.31 -11.36
CA TYR A 182 12.01 -11.32 -12.50
C TYR A 182 12.77 -11.19 -13.83
N HIS A 183 13.68 -10.23 -13.95
CA HIS A 183 14.46 -10.03 -15.19
C HIS A 183 15.40 -11.20 -15.50
N GLY A 184 15.72 -12.04 -14.52
CA GLY A 184 16.49 -13.27 -14.72
C GLY A 184 15.72 -14.43 -15.38
N VAL A 185 14.39 -14.34 -15.51
CA VAL A 185 13.53 -15.42 -16.03
C VAL A 185 12.61 -14.91 -17.14
N ILE A 186 12.56 -15.63 -18.26
CA ILE A 186 11.75 -15.23 -19.42
C ILE A 186 10.29 -15.68 -19.24
N THR A 187 9.43 -14.77 -18.75
CA THR A 187 7.98 -14.97 -18.68
C THR A 187 7.23 -13.84 -19.42
N PRO A 188 7.12 -13.91 -20.76
CA PRO A 188 6.61 -12.80 -21.58
C PRO A 188 5.13 -12.47 -21.36
N ASP A 189 4.39 -13.41 -20.75
CA ASP A 189 2.97 -13.26 -20.41
C ASP A 189 2.74 -12.57 -19.07
N LEU A 190 3.78 -12.39 -18.27
CA LEU A 190 3.72 -11.72 -16.98
C LEU A 190 4.39 -10.36 -17.04
N GLU A 191 3.89 -9.45 -16.21
CA GLU A 191 4.46 -8.14 -15.93
C GLU A 191 4.56 -8.01 -14.41
N PHE A 192 5.66 -7.47 -13.92
CA PHE A 192 5.87 -7.23 -12.50
C PHE A 192 5.82 -5.73 -12.27
N LYS A 193 5.05 -5.32 -11.26
CA LYS A 193 4.96 -3.94 -10.84
C LYS A 193 5.27 -3.80 -9.37
N ILE A 194 6.11 -2.83 -9.04
CA ILE A 194 6.53 -2.51 -7.69
C ILE A 194 6.25 -1.03 -7.43
N GLY A 195 5.50 -0.74 -6.38
CA GLY A 195 5.27 0.61 -5.87
C GLY A 195 5.72 0.69 -4.42
N ILE A 196 6.45 1.76 -4.06
CA ILE A 196 6.90 1.98 -2.67
C ILE A 196 6.45 3.36 -2.20
N HIS A 197 5.83 3.40 -1.03
CA HIS A 197 5.53 4.61 -0.27
C HIS A 197 5.85 4.40 1.21
N ALA A 198 5.98 5.46 2.00
CA ALA A 198 6.14 5.38 3.45
C ALA A 198 5.30 6.41 4.18
N GLY A 199 4.86 6.09 5.40
CA GLY A 199 3.96 6.95 6.16
C GLY A 199 3.75 6.47 7.58
N THR A 200 2.87 7.16 8.30
CA THR A 200 2.43 6.83 9.66
C THR A 200 1.18 5.93 9.63
N PRO A 201 0.96 5.12 10.69
CA PRO A 201 -0.18 4.21 10.75
C PRO A 201 -1.51 4.94 10.84
N VAL A 202 -1.60 6.04 11.58
CA VAL A 202 -2.84 6.82 11.72
C VAL A 202 -2.67 8.13 10.95
N THR A 203 -3.65 8.41 10.09
CA THR A 203 -3.92 9.69 9.42
C THR A 203 -5.40 9.99 9.65
N GLU A 204 -5.99 11.04 9.06
CA GLU A 204 -7.41 11.42 9.24
C GLU A 204 -8.46 10.34 8.86
N LYS A 205 -8.02 9.19 8.35
CA LYS A 205 -8.82 8.05 7.93
C LYS A 205 -9.14 7.07 9.07
N ASP A 206 -10.11 6.17 8.82
CA ASP A 206 -10.58 5.17 9.79
C ASP A 206 -9.73 3.89 9.83
N SER A 207 -8.78 3.71 8.91
CA SER A 207 -7.95 2.50 8.78
C SER A 207 -6.46 2.79 8.86
N ILE A 208 -5.70 1.80 9.35
CA ILE A 208 -4.26 1.92 9.51
C ILE A 208 -3.54 1.95 8.15
N PHE A 209 -2.63 2.90 7.97
CA PHE A 209 -1.83 3.12 6.76
C PHE A 209 -2.63 3.36 5.46
N GLU A 210 -3.91 3.73 5.53
CA GLU A 210 -4.79 3.81 4.34
C GLU A 210 -4.15 4.60 3.18
N ASP A 211 -3.70 5.83 3.44
CA ASP A 211 -3.10 6.69 2.42
C ASP A 211 -1.78 6.11 1.88
N THR A 212 -0.97 5.49 2.74
CA THR A 212 0.32 4.90 2.33
C THR A 212 0.12 3.65 1.47
N ILE A 213 -0.84 2.80 1.84
CA ILE A 213 -1.20 1.61 1.04
C ILE A 213 -1.70 2.06 -0.32
N LYS A 214 -2.60 3.05 -0.34
CA LYS A 214 -3.20 3.59 -1.56
C LYS A 214 -2.17 4.18 -2.51
N SER A 215 -1.27 5.04 -2.02
CA SER A 215 -0.19 5.60 -2.85
C SER A 215 0.74 4.51 -3.40
N ALA A 216 1.17 3.56 -2.57
CA ALA A 216 2.02 2.46 -3.03
C ALA A 216 1.32 1.57 -4.08
N ASP A 217 0.02 1.33 -3.89
CA ASP A 217 -0.80 0.53 -4.80
C ASP A 217 -0.95 1.22 -6.17
N TYR A 218 -1.24 2.52 -6.18
CA TYR A 218 -1.38 3.31 -7.41
C TYR A 218 -0.07 3.48 -8.17
N LEU A 219 1.05 3.66 -7.46
CA LEU A 219 2.38 3.63 -8.06
C LEU A 219 2.64 2.31 -8.77
N SER A 220 2.23 1.19 -8.17
CA SER A 220 2.38 -0.12 -8.81
C SER A 220 1.41 -0.31 -10.00
N ASP A 221 0.20 0.23 -9.97
CA ASP A 221 -0.78 -0.03 -11.03
C ASP A 221 -0.52 0.75 -12.31
N ILE A 222 -0.16 2.03 -12.18
CA ILE A 222 -0.27 2.95 -13.31
C ILE A 222 1.00 3.72 -13.63
N ALA A 223 1.99 3.76 -12.73
CA ALA A 223 3.23 4.42 -13.05
C ALA A 223 3.99 3.65 -14.15
N LYS A 224 4.66 4.40 -15.01
CA LYS A 224 5.43 3.88 -16.12
C LYS A 224 6.71 3.25 -15.59
N GLY A 225 7.05 2.07 -16.13
CA GLY A 225 8.15 1.25 -15.63
C GLY A 225 7.64 0.17 -14.69
N ASP A 226 8.55 -0.68 -14.24
CA ASP A 226 8.21 -1.86 -13.42
C ASP A 226 8.43 -1.62 -11.93
N PHE A 227 9.15 -0.55 -11.58
CA PHE A 227 9.45 -0.18 -10.21
C PHE A 227 9.39 1.35 -10.06
N SER A 228 8.42 1.82 -9.26
CA SER A 228 8.20 3.24 -9.00
C SER A 228 8.25 3.56 -7.51
N ILE A 229 8.86 4.70 -7.18
CA ILE A 229 8.94 5.27 -5.83
C ILE A 229 8.61 6.76 -5.88
N THR A 230 8.34 7.36 -4.73
CA THR A 230 8.21 8.82 -4.59
C THR A 230 9.54 9.47 -4.25
N GLU A 231 9.64 10.79 -4.45
CA GLU A 231 10.77 11.61 -4.01
C GLU A 231 11.01 11.47 -2.49
N VAL A 232 9.94 11.37 -1.69
CA VAL A 232 10.03 11.11 -0.24
C VAL A 232 10.78 9.81 0.04
N ILE A 233 10.52 8.74 -0.72
CA ILE A 233 11.26 7.48 -0.57
C ILE A 233 12.73 7.63 -0.97
N LYS A 234 13.01 8.34 -2.06
CA LYS A 234 14.39 8.62 -2.49
C LYS A 234 15.15 9.35 -1.39
N ASP A 235 14.59 10.41 -0.84
CA ASP A 235 15.26 11.26 0.15
C ASP A 235 15.46 10.54 1.48
N LEU A 236 14.46 9.75 1.92
CA LEU A 236 14.61 8.90 3.09
C LEU A 236 15.67 7.80 2.88
N TYR A 237 15.72 7.19 1.70
CA TYR A 237 16.76 6.23 1.34
C TYR A 237 18.15 6.87 1.43
N GLU A 238 18.34 8.04 0.83
CA GLU A 238 19.61 8.76 0.87
C GLU A 238 20.00 9.11 2.31
N GLY A 239 19.05 9.59 3.11
CA GLY A 239 19.26 9.88 4.53
C GLY A 239 19.68 8.65 5.36
N GLU A 240 19.09 7.47 5.10
CA GLU A 240 19.49 6.21 5.75
C GLU A 240 20.87 5.69 5.27
N ASN A 241 21.32 6.09 4.06
CA ASN A 241 22.52 5.57 3.42
C ASN A 241 23.67 6.59 3.34
N GLN A 242 23.82 7.46 4.36
CA GLN A 242 24.89 8.45 4.43
C GLN A 242 24.91 9.40 3.22
N ASN A 243 23.72 9.79 2.74
CA ASN A 243 23.48 10.62 1.55
C ASN A 243 24.04 10.03 0.25
N LYS A 244 24.22 8.70 0.17
CA LYS A 244 24.56 8.03 -1.08
C LYS A 244 23.33 7.98 -1.99
N PRO A 245 23.43 8.48 -3.23
CA PRO A 245 22.29 8.51 -4.15
C PRO A 245 21.83 7.09 -4.50
N LEU A 246 20.53 6.94 -4.73
CA LEU A 246 19.96 5.70 -5.27
C LEU A 246 20.38 5.53 -6.73
N ALA A 247 21.49 4.81 -6.96
CA ALA A 247 22.07 4.60 -8.28
C ALA A 247 21.40 3.45 -9.05
N ARG A 248 20.12 3.58 -9.41
CA ARG A 248 19.38 2.57 -10.19
C ARG A 248 18.45 3.20 -11.22
N ASN A 249 18.85 3.15 -12.49
CA ASN A 249 18.12 3.78 -13.60
C ASN A 249 16.80 3.10 -13.96
N THR A 250 16.53 1.88 -13.47
CA THR A 250 15.27 1.17 -13.71
C THR A 250 14.14 1.63 -12.78
N ILE A 251 14.46 2.38 -11.72
CA ILE A 251 13.48 2.89 -10.76
C ILE A 251 12.97 4.25 -11.24
N THR A 252 11.68 4.34 -11.50
CA THR A 252 10.99 5.59 -11.77
C THR A 252 10.77 6.33 -10.45
N ILE A 253 11.17 7.60 -10.39
CA ILE A 253 11.00 8.46 -9.21
C ILE A 253 9.98 9.53 -9.57
N LEU A 254 8.89 9.60 -8.80
CA LEU A 254 7.84 10.59 -8.97
C LEU A 254 8.05 11.70 -7.94
N ASP A 255 8.09 12.94 -8.41
CA ASP A 255 8.05 14.10 -7.53
C ASP A 255 6.65 14.27 -6.91
N THR A 256 6.51 15.25 -6.01
CA THR A 256 5.21 15.50 -5.35
C THR A 256 4.09 15.87 -6.33
N ALA A 257 4.38 16.56 -7.43
CA ALA A 257 3.35 16.95 -8.40
C ALA A 257 2.88 15.74 -9.23
N ASP A 258 3.81 14.89 -9.64
CA ASP A 258 3.55 13.66 -10.37
C ASP A 258 2.81 12.64 -9.51
N GLU A 259 3.19 12.49 -8.24
CA GLU A 259 2.47 11.66 -7.27
C GLU A 259 1.02 12.13 -7.11
N ASN A 260 0.80 13.42 -6.86
CA ASN A 260 -0.54 13.98 -6.71
C ASN A 260 -1.39 13.78 -7.96
N PHE A 261 -0.79 13.87 -9.15
CA PHE A 261 -1.48 13.56 -10.40
C PHE A 261 -1.91 12.08 -10.47
N ILE A 262 -1.01 11.14 -10.14
CA ILE A 262 -1.29 9.70 -10.15
C ILE A 262 -2.41 9.35 -9.18
N VAL A 263 -2.36 9.88 -7.95
CA VAL A 263 -3.41 9.67 -6.94
C VAL A 263 -4.74 10.24 -7.42
N SER A 264 -4.76 11.47 -7.92
CA SER A 264 -6.00 12.11 -8.42
C SER A 264 -6.59 11.38 -9.62
N LEU A 265 -5.73 10.90 -10.54
CA LEU A 265 -6.14 10.13 -11.71
C LEU A 265 -6.81 8.83 -11.30
N MET A 266 -6.21 8.08 -10.37
CA MET A 266 -6.76 6.82 -9.89
C MET A 266 -8.03 7.01 -9.09
N ASP A 267 -8.06 7.97 -8.16
CA ASP A 267 -9.25 8.31 -7.37
C ASP A 267 -10.45 8.65 -8.25
N TYR A 268 -10.21 9.44 -9.28
CA TYR A 268 -11.26 9.78 -10.22
C TYR A 268 -11.67 8.55 -11.04
N THR A 269 -10.70 7.79 -11.57
CA THR A 269 -10.96 6.60 -12.38
C THR A 269 -11.79 5.57 -11.63
N GLU A 270 -11.46 5.27 -10.38
CA GLU A 270 -12.18 4.32 -9.52
C GLU A 270 -13.64 4.70 -9.30
N LYS A 271 -13.96 5.99 -9.31
CA LYS A 271 -15.34 6.48 -9.19
C LYS A 271 -16.15 6.34 -10.47
N ILE A 272 -15.49 6.45 -11.64
CA ILE A 272 -16.20 6.61 -12.92
C ILE A 272 -16.04 5.46 -13.91
N TRP A 273 -15.14 4.51 -13.67
CA TRP A 273 -14.69 3.57 -14.70
C TRP A 273 -15.81 2.72 -15.30
N SER A 274 -16.85 2.36 -14.55
CA SER A 274 -17.96 1.53 -15.03
C SER A 274 -18.97 2.29 -15.90
N GLN A 275 -18.89 3.63 -15.97
CA GLN A 275 -19.86 4.47 -16.67
C GLN A 275 -19.53 4.59 -18.16
N ASN A 276 -20.43 4.14 -19.05
CA ASN A 276 -20.19 4.11 -20.50
C ASN A 276 -20.16 5.50 -21.18
N THR A 277 -20.61 6.55 -20.51
CA THR A 277 -20.69 7.94 -21.01
C THR A 277 -19.39 8.73 -20.84
N ILE A 278 -18.43 8.21 -20.05
CA ILE A 278 -17.20 8.91 -19.73
C ILE A 278 -16.30 9.04 -20.96
N ASN A 279 -15.76 10.25 -21.12
CA ASN A 279 -14.81 10.61 -22.15
C ASN A 279 -13.64 11.43 -21.55
N VAL A 280 -12.67 11.80 -22.39
CA VAL A 280 -11.45 12.51 -21.96
C VAL A 280 -11.76 13.87 -21.32
N VAL A 281 -12.81 14.57 -21.75
CA VAL A 281 -13.19 15.88 -21.21
C VAL A 281 -13.54 15.78 -19.73
N ASP A 282 -14.06 14.64 -19.29
CA ASP A 282 -14.40 14.43 -17.89
C ASP A 282 -13.14 14.34 -17.02
N PHE A 283 -12.05 13.76 -17.54
CA PHE A 283 -10.74 13.78 -16.87
C PHE A 283 -10.14 15.19 -16.86
N GLU A 284 -10.23 15.92 -17.97
CA GLU A 284 -9.72 17.31 -18.06
C GLU A 284 -10.35 18.19 -16.97
N LYS A 285 -11.67 18.11 -16.81
CA LYS A 285 -12.41 18.90 -15.81
C LYS A 285 -12.10 18.48 -14.37
N ASN A 286 -12.09 17.18 -14.07
CA ASN A 286 -11.91 16.71 -12.69
C ASN A 286 -10.46 16.81 -12.20
N LEU A 287 -9.50 16.65 -13.11
CA LEU A 287 -8.08 16.79 -12.75
C LEU A 287 -7.60 18.24 -12.84
N SER A 288 -8.40 19.15 -13.43
CA SER A 288 -8.01 20.54 -13.72
C SER A 288 -6.83 20.65 -14.70
N TYR A 289 -6.79 19.78 -15.71
CA TYR A 289 -5.77 19.79 -16.76
C TYR A 289 -6.40 20.14 -18.11
N SER A 290 -5.71 20.97 -18.90
CA SER A 290 -6.07 21.09 -20.32
C SER A 290 -5.82 19.77 -21.05
N LYS A 291 -6.55 19.52 -22.14
CA LYS A 291 -6.38 18.35 -23.01
C LYS A 291 -4.91 18.00 -23.33
N SER A 292 -4.12 19.01 -23.72
CA SER A 292 -2.73 18.83 -24.13
C SER A 292 -1.83 18.47 -22.94
N GLN A 293 -2.02 19.15 -21.80
CA GLN A 293 -1.29 18.83 -20.58
C GLN A 293 -1.63 17.44 -20.07
N LEU A 294 -2.92 17.10 -19.99
CA LEU A 294 -3.37 15.77 -19.57
C LEU A 294 -2.74 14.67 -20.43
N TYR A 295 -2.81 14.81 -21.76
CA TYR A 295 -2.21 13.84 -22.66
C TYR A 295 -0.70 13.69 -22.44
N ARG A 296 0.04 14.81 -22.35
CA ARG A 296 1.50 14.79 -22.16
C ARG A 296 1.89 14.19 -20.81
N THR A 297 1.21 14.58 -19.73
CA THR A 297 1.45 14.06 -18.39
C THR A 297 1.16 12.56 -18.34
N MET A 298 0.03 12.09 -18.86
CA MET A 298 -0.27 10.65 -18.91
C MET A 298 0.71 9.86 -19.79
N MET A 299 1.15 10.39 -20.93
CA MET A 299 2.16 9.70 -21.74
C MET A 299 3.53 9.61 -21.05
N THR A 300 3.85 10.59 -20.19
CA THR A 300 5.10 10.62 -19.43
C THR A 300 5.04 9.66 -18.25
N LEU A 301 4.01 9.80 -17.41
CA LEU A 301 3.90 9.11 -16.12
C LEU A 301 3.24 7.74 -16.21
N VAL A 302 2.30 7.54 -17.15
CA VAL A 302 1.52 6.29 -17.29
C VAL A 302 1.89 5.53 -18.56
N GLY A 303 2.47 6.22 -19.56
CA GLY A 303 2.80 5.65 -20.87
C GLY A 303 1.58 5.38 -21.76
N LYS A 304 0.39 5.92 -21.41
CA LYS A 304 -0.88 5.68 -22.11
C LYS A 304 -1.64 6.98 -22.28
N SER A 305 -2.38 7.11 -23.38
CA SER A 305 -3.34 8.21 -23.52
C SER A 305 -4.58 7.97 -22.64
N PRO A 306 -5.35 9.03 -22.28
CA PRO A 306 -6.51 8.89 -21.38
C PRO A 306 -7.50 7.79 -21.81
N ASN A 307 -7.84 7.74 -23.10
CA ASN A 307 -8.75 6.72 -23.65
C ASN A 307 -8.18 5.30 -23.61
N ILE A 308 -6.86 5.15 -23.82
CA ILE A 308 -6.21 3.83 -23.76
C ILE A 308 -6.17 3.36 -22.31
N PHE A 309 -5.79 4.25 -21.40
CA PHE A 309 -5.74 4.01 -19.96
C PHE A 309 -7.09 3.53 -19.43
N LEU A 310 -8.17 4.31 -19.61
CA LEU A 310 -9.51 3.94 -19.13
C LEU A 310 -9.97 2.60 -19.69
N ARG A 311 -9.77 2.37 -21.00
CA ARG A 311 -10.15 1.10 -21.63
C ARG A 311 -9.39 -0.08 -21.03
N GLU A 312 -8.10 0.07 -20.77
CA GLU A 312 -7.31 -0.99 -20.15
C GLU A 312 -7.67 -1.23 -18.68
N TYR A 313 -8.00 -0.17 -17.94
CA TYR A 313 -8.53 -0.29 -16.59
C TYR A 313 -9.84 -1.09 -16.59
N ARG A 314 -10.78 -0.77 -17.48
CA ARG A 314 -12.03 -1.54 -17.67
C ARG A 314 -11.77 -3.02 -18.01
N LEU A 315 -10.79 -3.29 -18.88
CA LEU A 315 -10.41 -4.67 -19.22
C LEU A 315 -9.79 -5.42 -18.04
N SER A 316 -9.08 -4.75 -17.14
CA SER A 316 -8.56 -5.38 -15.90
C SER A 316 -9.69 -5.77 -14.96
N LYS A 317 -10.65 -4.86 -14.73
CA LYS A 317 -11.86 -5.15 -13.93
C LYS A 317 -12.74 -6.23 -14.56
N ALA A 318 -12.80 -6.29 -15.89
CA ALA A 318 -13.51 -7.37 -16.58
C ALA A 318 -12.84 -8.73 -16.36
N LEU A 319 -11.50 -8.77 -16.30
CA LEU A 319 -10.77 -10.01 -15.98
C LEU A 319 -11.07 -10.46 -14.55
N GLU A 320 -11.04 -9.54 -13.57
CA GLU A 320 -11.41 -9.85 -12.17
C GLU A 320 -12.84 -10.42 -12.06
N LEU A 321 -13.81 -9.89 -12.82
CA LEU A 321 -15.18 -10.40 -12.85
C LEU A 321 -15.31 -11.76 -13.54
N LEU A 322 -14.57 -11.97 -14.64
CA LEU A 322 -14.49 -13.27 -15.30
C LEU A 322 -13.91 -14.34 -14.37
N GLU A 323 -12.93 -13.97 -13.55
CA GLU A 323 -12.31 -14.88 -12.57
C GLU A 323 -13.30 -15.37 -11.51
N LYS A 324 -14.24 -14.50 -11.10
CA LYS A 324 -15.30 -14.84 -10.14
C LYS A 324 -16.40 -15.72 -10.72
N GLN A 325 -16.52 -15.84 -12.04
CA GLN A 325 -17.55 -16.61 -12.76
C GLN A 325 -19.01 -16.31 -12.35
N GLN A 326 -19.33 -15.09 -11.94
CA GLN A 326 -20.68 -14.72 -11.47
C GLN A 326 -21.60 -14.17 -12.56
N ASN A 327 -21.05 -13.79 -13.71
CA ASN A 327 -21.77 -13.10 -14.79
C ASN A 327 -21.40 -13.70 -16.15
N ASN A 328 -22.31 -13.59 -17.12
CA ASN A 328 -21.96 -13.94 -18.49
C ASN A 328 -21.14 -12.82 -19.18
N ILE A 329 -20.51 -13.15 -20.31
CA ILE A 329 -19.60 -12.24 -21.02
C ILE A 329 -20.27 -10.92 -21.43
N SER A 330 -21.54 -10.98 -21.83
CA SER A 330 -22.29 -9.79 -22.24
C SER A 330 -22.59 -8.89 -21.04
N GLU A 331 -22.99 -9.46 -19.91
CA GLU A 331 -23.17 -8.74 -18.65
C GLU A 331 -21.87 -8.08 -18.20
N ILE A 332 -20.75 -8.81 -18.21
CA ILE A 332 -19.43 -8.29 -17.83
C ILE A 332 -19.04 -7.10 -18.72
N ALA A 333 -19.29 -7.17 -20.03
CA ALA A 333 -19.02 -6.06 -20.93
C ALA A 333 -19.76 -4.78 -20.50
N TYR A 334 -21.06 -4.88 -20.19
CA TYR A 334 -21.85 -3.73 -19.77
C TYR A 334 -21.50 -3.24 -18.36
N LEU A 335 -21.29 -4.16 -17.40
CA LEU A 335 -20.89 -3.83 -16.03
C LEU A 335 -19.54 -3.10 -15.97
N THR A 336 -18.66 -3.37 -16.93
CA THR A 336 -17.34 -2.72 -17.04
C THR A 336 -17.32 -1.50 -17.94
N GLY A 337 -18.50 -0.96 -18.31
CA GLY A 337 -18.62 0.31 -19.03
C GLY A 337 -18.29 0.25 -20.52
N PHE A 338 -18.30 -0.94 -21.15
CA PHE A 338 -18.25 -1.04 -22.60
C PHE A 338 -19.63 -0.79 -23.21
N SER A 339 -19.65 -0.14 -24.38
CA SER A 339 -20.89 0.16 -25.11
C SER A 339 -21.51 -1.04 -25.81
N SER A 340 -20.72 -2.08 -26.12
CA SER A 340 -21.22 -3.34 -26.68
C SER A 340 -20.32 -4.54 -26.36
N PRO A 341 -20.89 -5.75 -26.21
CA PRO A 341 -20.13 -6.99 -26.02
C PRO A 341 -19.16 -7.31 -27.17
N ALA A 342 -19.51 -6.94 -28.41
CA ALA A 342 -18.65 -7.13 -29.57
C ALA A 342 -17.39 -6.26 -29.49
N TYR A 343 -17.54 -4.99 -29.12
CA TYR A 343 -16.40 -4.09 -28.93
C TYR A 343 -15.53 -4.54 -27.75
N PHE A 344 -16.15 -4.91 -26.62
CA PHE A 344 -15.46 -5.52 -25.48
C PHE A 344 -14.61 -6.72 -25.89
N SER A 345 -15.21 -7.70 -26.59
CA SER A 345 -14.51 -8.93 -26.99
C SER A 345 -13.31 -8.65 -27.89
N LYS A 346 -13.42 -7.70 -28.82
CA LYS A 346 -12.31 -7.26 -29.68
C LYS A 346 -11.19 -6.62 -28.86
N CYS A 347 -11.52 -5.76 -27.90
CA CYS A 347 -10.55 -5.11 -27.02
C CYS A 347 -9.86 -6.11 -26.08
N PHE A 348 -10.63 -7.02 -25.50
CA PHE A 348 -10.15 -8.10 -24.64
C PHE A 348 -9.17 -9.00 -25.40
N GLN A 349 -9.55 -9.48 -26.58
CA GLN A 349 -8.68 -10.30 -27.42
C GLN A 349 -7.41 -9.57 -27.85
N LYS A 350 -7.49 -8.27 -28.16
CA LYS A 350 -6.30 -7.49 -28.51
C LYS A 350 -5.30 -7.42 -27.34
N LYS A 351 -5.80 -7.20 -26.11
CA LYS A 351 -4.98 -7.10 -24.90
C LYS A 351 -4.45 -8.47 -24.48
N TYR A 352 -5.35 -9.41 -24.19
CA TYR A 352 -5.01 -10.68 -23.56
C TYR A 352 -4.73 -11.84 -24.53
N LYS A 353 -4.83 -11.60 -25.85
CA LYS A 353 -4.57 -12.57 -26.94
C LYS A 353 -5.52 -13.76 -27.04
N ILE A 354 -6.59 -13.78 -26.24
CA ILE A 354 -7.65 -14.80 -26.28
C ILE A 354 -9.03 -14.13 -26.28
N LEU A 355 -10.04 -14.82 -26.80
CA LEU A 355 -11.42 -14.36 -26.65
C LEU A 355 -11.86 -14.50 -25.18
N PRO A 356 -12.73 -13.61 -24.68
CA PRO A 356 -13.27 -13.74 -23.32
C PRO A 356 -14.02 -15.06 -23.13
N SER A 357 -14.62 -15.63 -24.18
CA SER A 357 -15.28 -16.95 -24.15
C SER A 357 -14.33 -18.11 -23.98
N ASN A 358 -13.05 -17.92 -24.28
CA ASN A 358 -12.03 -18.94 -24.14
C ASN A 358 -11.26 -18.79 -22.83
N PHE A 359 -11.58 -17.76 -22.04
CA PHE A 359 -11.05 -17.63 -20.70
C PHE A 359 -11.68 -18.71 -19.82
N THR A 360 -10.83 -19.47 -19.13
CA THR A 360 -11.22 -20.50 -18.19
C THR A 360 -10.45 -20.22 -16.91
N THR A 361 -11.15 -20.12 -15.78
CA THR A 361 -10.47 -20.21 -14.49
C THR A 361 -10.29 -21.68 -14.16
N GLU A 362 -9.05 -22.06 -13.84
CA GLU A 362 -8.80 -23.34 -13.21
C GLU A 362 -9.38 -23.30 -11.79
N LYS A 363 -10.15 -24.33 -11.42
CA LYS A 363 -10.64 -24.56 -10.06
C LYS A 363 -9.51 -24.96 -9.12
#